data_AF-A0A1V6I6C4-F1
#
_entry.id   AF-A0A1V6I6C4-F1
#
_cell.length_a   1.000
_cell.length_b   1.000
_cell.length_c   1.000
_cell.angle_alpha   90.00
_cell.angle_beta   90.00
_cell.angle_gamma   90.00
#
_symmetry.space_group_name_H-M   'P 1'
#
loop_
_entity.id
_entity.type
_entity.pdbx_description
1 polymer ?
#
loop_
_entity_poly.entity_id
_entity_poly.type
_entity_poly.pdbx_seq_one_letter_code
_entity_poly.pdbx_strand_id
1 'polypeptide(L)'
;MNPCLNLFKKNNIATPVPIEKPQPTPTMSSTTIPDVPINIWEDLKPLNLSKIQWYIYPENKYFKNEYQKKQIVLHHTVSGPHIDGDVNSWIRNKHNVGTTIIVDRDGTPWQLFSSKYWAYHLGIGTNSHYLDKHSIGIELDNWGGLTKGSGSLKFFKTKKYKLGKWNLKGTDTNKYYNDYGGVVDTPIQYYPEGFRGYYYFEKYTEKQIRTVGELLLLWRDRYGIPLTFNEDMFEFSSDAIDGKPGVWTHVSFRKDKSDCHPQPELIDMLKTIQNL
;
A
#
# COMPACT_ATOMS: atom_id res chain seq x y z
N MET A 1 58.96 -27.50 7.46
CA MET A 1 59.46 -28.35 8.57
C MET A 1 59.81 -27.45 9.74
N ASN A 2 59.42 -27.88 10.94
CA ASN A 2 59.73 -27.34 12.27
C ASN A 2 59.05 -26.04 12.73
N PRO A 3 58.83 -25.89 14.06
CA PRO A 3 57.48 -25.97 14.63
C PRO A 3 57.20 -24.83 15.64
N CYS A 4 55.93 -24.63 16.01
CA CYS A 4 55.59 -24.03 17.30
C CYS A 4 54.41 -24.78 17.88
N LEU A 5 54.74 -25.66 18.83
CA LEU A 5 53.85 -26.43 19.65
C LEU A 5 53.28 -25.56 20.80
N ASN A 6 52.02 -25.82 21.12
CA ASN A 6 51.42 -25.79 22.45
C ASN A 6 51.36 -24.48 23.23
N LEU A 7 50.15 -23.93 23.33
CA LEU A 7 49.62 -23.34 24.58
C LEU A 7 48.09 -23.22 24.52
N PHE A 8 47.37 -24.34 24.60
CA PHE A 8 45.99 -24.32 25.07
C PHE A 8 45.77 -25.45 26.07
N LYS A 9 45.79 -25.05 27.35
CA LYS A 9 45.33 -25.85 28.48
C LYS A 9 43.84 -26.13 28.32
N LYS A 10 43.45 -27.37 28.62
CA LYS A 10 42.06 -27.82 28.78
C LYS A 10 41.33 -26.91 29.76
N ASN A 11 40.26 -26.26 29.31
CA ASN A 11 39.21 -25.75 30.17
C ASN A 11 38.00 -26.68 30.06
N ASN A 12 37.49 -27.09 31.22
CA ASN A 12 36.37 -28.00 31.39
C ASN A 12 35.12 -27.49 30.68
N ILE A 13 34.49 -28.37 29.90
CA ILE A 13 33.19 -28.17 29.28
C ILE A 13 32.15 -28.29 30.40
N ALA A 14 31.54 -27.17 30.78
CA ALA A 14 30.32 -27.19 31.58
C ALA A 14 29.15 -27.60 30.67
N THR A 15 28.35 -28.56 31.13
CA THR A 15 27.10 -28.96 30.49
C THR A 15 26.10 -27.79 30.51
N PRO A 16 25.29 -27.60 29.45
CA PRO A 16 24.29 -26.55 29.45
C PRO A 16 23.17 -26.88 30.43
N VAL A 17 22.85 -25.91 31.31
CA VAL A 17 21.70 -25.94 32.20
C VAL A 17 20.42 -25.75 31.36
N PRO A 18 19.37 -26.58 31.54
CA PRO A 18 18.11 -26.39 30.84
C PRO A 18 17.46 -25.05 31.23
N ILE A 19 17.08 -24.25 30.25
CA ILE A 19 16.31 -23.02 30.45
C ILE A 19 14.86 -23.43 30.75
N GLU A 20 14.41 -23.19 31.98
CA GLU A 20 13.03 -23.42 32.40
C GLU A 20 12.11 -22.37 31.75
N LYS A 21 10.99 -22.82 31.16
CA LYS A 21 9.99 -21.91 30.57
C LYS A 21 9.27 -21.15 31.70
N PRO A 22 8.97 -19.85 31.55
CA PRO A 22 8.21 -19.12 32.55
C PRO A 22 6.81 -19.74 32.70
N GLN A 23 6.41 -20.07 33.93
CA GLN A 23 5.02 -20.41 34.23
C GLN A 23 4.14 -19.15 34.14
N PRO A 24 2.91 -19.27 33.63
CA PRO A 24 1.97 -18.16 33.60
C PRO A 24 1.52 -17.81 35.01
N THR A 25 1.59 -16.52 35.33
CA THR A 25 1.01 -15.92 36.54
C THR A 25 -0.51 -16.11 36.53
N PRO A 26 -1.16 -16.46 37.66
CA PRO A 26 -2.61 -16.65 37.68
C PRO A 26 -3.33 -15.31 37.50
N THR A 27 -4.13 -15.22 36.45
CA THR A 27 -4.99 -14.07 36.15
C THR A 27 -6.17 -14.04 37.12
N MET A 28 -6.37 -12.93 37.84
CA MET A 28 -7.62 -12.70 38.57
C MET A 28 -8.78 -12.54 37.59
N SER A 29 -9.88 -13.25 37.86
CA SER A 29 -11.14 -13.18 37.14
C SER A 29 -11.75 -11.78 37.21
N SER A 30 -11.83 -11.09 36.06
CA SER A 30 -12.80 -10.01 35.85
C SER A 30 -13.88 -10.53 34.93
N THR A 31 -15.11 -10.56 35.42
CA THR A 31 -16.32 -10.75 34.61
C THR A 31 -16.47 -9.57 33.65
N THR A 32 -15.92 -9.69 32.44
CA THR A 32 -16.21 -8.79 31.31
C THR A 32 -17.08 -9.55 30.31
N ILE A 33 -18.22 -8.94 29.98
CA ILE A 33 -19.04 -9.31 28.82
C ILE A 33 -18.09 -9.43 27.61
N PRO A 34 -18.18 -10.48 26.77
CA PRO A 34 -17.30 -10.61 25.63
C PRO A 34 -17.49 -9.40 24.70
N ASP A 35 -16.41 -8.64 24.47
CA ASP A 35 -16.34 -7.62 23.43
C ASP A 35 -16.65 -8.31 22.09
N VAL A 36 -17.88 -8.17 21.61
CA VAL A 36 -18.18 -8.46 20.22
C VAL A 36 -17.37 -7.43 19.42
N PRO A 37 -16.45 -7.85 18.54
CA PRO A 37 -15.70 -6.90 17.74
C PRO A 37 -16.70 -6.09 16.92
N ILE A 38 -16.84 -4.80 17.22
CA ILE A 38 -17.65 -3.90 16.42
C ILE A 38 -16.94 -3.76 15.08
N ASN A 39 -17.56 -4.28 14.02
CA ASN A 39 -17.08 -4.03 12.67
C ASN A 39 -17.34 -2.56 12.34
N ILE A 40 -16.30 -1.73 12.46
CA ILE A 40 -16.37 -0.27 12.31
C ILE A 40 -16.75 0.18 10.89
N TRP A 41 -16.90 -0.75 9.94
CA TRP A 41 -17.23 -0.49 8.54
C TRP A 41 -18.73 -0.64 8.22
N GLU A 42 -19.54 -1.19 9.13
CA GLU A 42 -20.97 -1.47 8.88
C GLU A 42 -21.80 -0.20 8.66
N ASP A 43 -21.31 0.96 9.11
CA ASP A 43 -21.97 2.26 8.95
C ASP A 43 -21.56 3.01 7.68
N LEU A 44 -20.71 2.41 6.84
CA LEU A 44 -20.27 3.01 5.58
C LEU A 44 -21.45 3.27 4.64
N LYS A 45 -21.38 4.41 3.98
CA LYS A 45 -22.35 4.86 2.99
C LYS A 45 -21.64 5.54 1.82
N PRO A 46 -22.28 5.67 0.64
CA PRO A 46 -21.71 6.42 -0.47
C PRO A 46 -21.18 7.79 -0.04
N LEU A 47 -19.99 8.15 -0.51
CA LEU A 47 -19.32 9.41 -0.17
C LEU A 47 -20.24 10.61 -0.44
N ASN A 48 -20.40 11.46 0.58
CA ASN A 48 -21.01 12.78 0.38
C ASN A 48 -20.05 13.65 -0.46
N LEU A 49 -20.50 14.08 -1.64
CA LEU A 49 -19.68 14.85 -2.59
C LEU A 49 -19.13 16.17 -2.01
N SER A 50 -19.76 16.72 -0.96
CA SER A 50 -19.22 17.91 -0.27
C SER A 50 -17.90 17.66 0.49
N LYS A 51 -17.53 16.40 0.75
CA LYS A 51 -16.23 16.05 1.32
C LYS A 51 -15.09 16.15 0.29
N ILE A 52 -15.40 16.12 -1.01
CA ILE A 52 -14.39 16.14 -2.07
C ILE A 52 -13.76 17.52 -2.19
N GLN A 53 -12.44 17.56 -2.06
CA GLN A 53 -11.65 18.73 -2.41
C GLN A 53 -11.20 18.63 -3.88
N TRP A 54 -11.22 19.75 -4.57
CA TRP A 54 -10.81 19.81 -5.98
C TRP A 54 -9.37 20.28 -6.08
N TYR A 55 -8.56 19.52 -6.81
CA TYR A 55 -7.23 19.97 -7.22
C TYR A 55 -7.27 20.42 -8.68
N ILE A 56 -6.68 21.58 -8.98
CA ILE A 56 -6.60 22.09 -10.36
C ILE A 56 -5.56 21.27 -11.13
N TYR A 57 -5.98 20.15 -11.72
CA TYR A 57 -5.12 19.29 -12.53
C TYR A 57 -5.12 19.74 -14.00
N PRO A 58 -3.96 19.86 -14.67
CA PRO A 58 -3.91 20.37 -16.04
C PRO A 58 -4.71 19.52 -17.03
N GLU A 59 -5.54 20.17 -17.85
CA GLU A 59 -6.45 19.48 -18.77
C GLU A 59 -5.77 18.61 -19.83
N ASN A 60 -4.49 18.89 -20.13
CA ASN A 60 -3.68 18.10 -21.05
C ASN A 60 -3.03 16.87 -20.40
N LYS A 61 -3.27 16.62 -19.10
CA LYS A 61 -2.72 15.49 -18.34
C LYS A 61 -3.70 14.34 -18.11
N TYR A 62 -4.90 14.45 -18.66
CA TYR A 62 -5.90 13.38 -18.72
C TYR A 62 -6.69 13.48 -20.03
N PHE A 63 -7.46 12.45 -20.34
CA PHE A 63 -8.21 12.33 -21.58
C PHE A 63 -9.71 12.42 -21.30
N LYS A 64 -10.39 13.36 -21.97
CA LYS A 64 -11.79 13.72 -21.72
C LYS A 64 -12.82 12.86 -22.47
N ASN A 65 -12.39 11.94 -23.31
CA ASN A 65 -13.31 10.98 -23.93
C ASN A 65 -13.78 9.95 -22.89
N GLU A 66 -15.08 9.71 -22.87
CA GLU A 66 -15.73 8.89 -21.85
C GLU A 66 -15.80 7.42 -22.26
N TYR A 67 -15.69 6.53 -21.27
CA TYR A 67 -15.83 5.08 -21.44
C TYR A 67 -16.63 4.51 -20.27
N GLN A 68 -17.33 3.40 -20.52
CA GLN A 68 -18.01 2.67 -19.45
C GLN A 68 -16.98 2.19 -18.42
N LYS A 69 -17.11 2.63 -17.18
CA LYS A 69 -16.25 2.19 -16.08
C LYS A 69 -16.71 0.82 -15.59
N LYS A 70 -15.78 -0.13 -15.57
CA LYS A 70 -16.00 -1.53 -15.18
C LYS A 70 -15.21 -1.89 -13.93
N GLN A 71 -14.06 -1.26 -13.72
CA GLN A 71 -13.16 -1.57 -12.62
C GLN A 71 -12.85 -0.34 -11.76
N ILE A 72 -12.57 -0.55 -10.48
CA ILE A 72 -11.93 0.44 -9.61
C ILE A 72 -10.60 -0.17 -9.17
N VAL A 73 -9.51 0.59 -9.31
CA VAL A 73 -8.15 0.11 -9.00
C VAL A 73 -7.58 0.91 -7.86
N LEU A 74 -7.20 0.21 -6.79
CA LEU A 74 -6.57 0.78 -5.62
C LEU A 74 -5.05 0.81 -5.80
N HIS A 75 -4.48 1.96 -5.50
CA HIS A 75 -3.07 2.27 -5.56
C HIS A 75 -2.60 2.87 -4.22
N HIS A 76 -1.28 2.98 -4.06
CA HIS A 76 -0.70 3.94 -3.13
C HIS A 76 0.45 4.67 -3.81
N THR A 77 0.77 5.86 -3.33
CA THR A 77 1.62 6.81 -4.07
C THR A 77 3.11 6.44 -4.08
N VAL A 78 3.58 5.69 -3.07
CA VAL A 78 5.01 5.42 -2.81
C VAL A 78 5.80 6.73 -2.69
N SER A 79 5.23 7.69 -1.97
CA SER A 79 5.70 9.07 -1.91
C SER A 79 5.64 9.63 -0.50
N GLY A 80 6.10 10.88 -0.36
CA GLY A 80 6.04 11.60 0.90
C GLY A 80 4.66 12.19 1.16
N PRO A 81 4.45 12.72 2.38
CA PRO A 81 3.15 13.17 2.81
C PRO A 81 2.60 14.28 1.92
N HIS A 82 1.28 14.33 1.84
CA HIS A 82 0.48 15.24 1.03
C HIS A 82 0.58 14.98 -0.47
N ILE A 83 -0.46 15.41 -1.17
CA ILE A 83 -0.64 15.09 -2.59
C ILE A 83 0.24 15.90 -3.56
N ASP A 84 0.78 17.04 -3.13
CA ASP A 84 1.47 17.99 -4.01
C ASP A 84 2.71 17.37 -4.65
N GLY A 85 3.46 16.56 -3.90
CA GLY A 85 4.66 15.89 -4.40
C GLY A 85 4.35 14.96 -5.57
N ASP A 86 3.28 14.18 -5.43
CA ASP A 86 2.80 13.23 -6.43
C ASP A 86 2.27 13.93 -7.67
N VAL A 87 1.37 14.89 -7.47
CA VAL A 87 0.76 15.63 -8.56
C VAL A 87 1.83 16.40 -9.35
N ASN A 88 2.78 17.06 -8.68
CA ASN A 88 3.90 17.73 -9.35
C ASN A 88 4.82 16.77 -10.12
N SER A 89 4.98 15.53 -9.64
CA SER A 89 5.71 14.49 -10.36
C SER A 89 4.98 14.08 -11.64
N TRP A 90 3.67 13.86 -11.58
CA TRP A 90 2.85 13.46 -12.72
C TRP A 90 2.71 14.57 -13.77
N ILE A 91 2.54 15.83 -13.34
CA ILE A 91 2.49 16.98 -14.25
C ILE A 91 3.81 17.13 -15.04
N ARG A 92 4.96 16.85 -14.42
CA ARG A 92 6.25 16.89 -15.12
C ARG A 92 6.53 15.65 -15.96
N ASN A 93 5.75 14.58 -15.81
CA ASN A 93 5.92 13.39 -16.62
C ASN A 93 5.56 13.69 -18.09
N LYS A 94 6.33 13.12 -19.03
CA LYS A 94 6.05 13.22 -20.46
C LYS A 94 4.78 12.48 -20.87
N HIS A 95 4.39 11.48 -20.08
CA HIS A 95 3.16 10.72 -20.25
C HIS A 95 2.06 11.30 -19.35
N ASN A 96 0.81 11.12 -19.75
CA ASN A 96 -0.37 11.57 -19.01
C ASN A 96 -0.68 10.60 -17.87
N VAL A 97 0.23 10.53 -16.89
CA VAL A 97 0.08 9.71 -15.69
C VAL A 97 -0.90 10.39 -14.73
N GLY A 98 -1.73 9.61 -14.05
CA GLY A 98 -2.54 10.11 -12.95
C GLY A 98 -3.75 9.22 -12.65
N THR A 99 -4.33 9.43 -11.49
CA THR A 99 -5.57 8.79 -11.04
C THR A 99 -6.68 9.82 -10.85
N THR A 100 -7.92 9.34 -10.73
CA THR A 100 -9.09 10.22 -10.56
C THR A 100 -9.00 11.00 -9.25
N ILE A 101 -8.55 10.33 -8.18
CA ILE A 101 -8.56 10.87 -6.83
C ILE A 101 -7.36 10.35 -6.03
N ILE A 102 -6.83 11.21 -5.16
CA ILE A 102 -5.85 10.83 -4.13
C ILE A 102 -6.50 11.07 -2.77
N VAL A 103 -6.42 10.09 -1.87
CA VAL A 103 -6.89 10.18 -0.49
C VAL A 103 -5.70 10.45 0.42
N ASP A 104 -5.64 11.68 0.95
CA ASP A 104 -4.60 12.11 1.89
C ASP A 104 -4.70 11.31 3.21
N ARG A 105 -3.64 11.31 4.02
CA ARG A 105 -3.52 10.59 5.29
C ARG A 105 -4.64 10.88 6.28
N ASP A 106 -5.16 12.11 6.26
CA ASP A 106 -6.27 12.53 7.11
C ASP A 106 -7.65 12.07 6.60
N GLY A 107 -7.71 11.38 5.46
CA GLY A 107 -8.93 10.93 4.80
C GLY A 107 -9.51 11.92 3.80
N THR A 108 -8.88 13.07 3.56
CA THR A 108 -9.38 14.06 2.59
C THR A 108 -9.28 13.50 1.17
N PRO A 109 -10.41 13.37 0.42
CA PRO A 109 -10.38 12.95 -0.96
C PRO A 109 -10.16 14.14 -1.90
N TRP A 110 -9.00 14.18 -2.55
CA TRP A 110 -8.60 15.20 -3.52
C TRP A 110 -8.82 14.73 -4.96
N GLN A 111 -9.88 15.22 -5.58
CA GLN A 111 -10.23 14.86 -6.95
C GLN A 111 -9.39 15.68 -7.95
N LEU A 112 -8.69 14.98 -8.84
CA LEU A 112 -7.86 15.58 -9.90
C LEU A 112 -8.66 15.80 -11.19
N PHE A 113 -9.51 14.83 -11.55
CA PHE A 113 -10.39 14.92 -12.70
C PHE A 113 -11.65 14.07 -12.50
N SER A 114 -12.67 14.25 -13.34
CA SER A 114 -13.92 13.47 -13.29
C SER A 114 -13.67 11.97 -13.48
N SER A 115 -14.33 11.11 -12.71
CA SER A 115 -14.31 9.65 -12.88
C SER A 115 -14.89 9.18 -14.23
N LYS A 116 -15.48 10.07 -15.03
CA LYS A 116 -15.87 9.80 -16.42
C LYS A 116 -14.67 9.74 -17.37
N TYR A 117 -13.59 10.43 -17.01
CA TYR A 117 -12.38 10.59 -17.80
C TYR A 117 -11.32 9.56 -17.38
N TRP A 118 -10.15 9.60 -18.01
CA TRP A 118 -9.10 8.64 -17.74
C TRP A 118 -7.70 9.22 -17.96
N ALA A 119 -6.71 8.62 -17.32
CA ALA A 119 -5.28 8.90 -17.48
C ALA A 119 -4.53 7.57 -17.37
N TYR A 120 -3.22 7.55 -17.59
CA TYR A 120 -2.42 6.34 -17.48
C TYR A 120 -2.09 6.06 -16.00
N HIS A 121 -2.60 4.97 -15.43
CA HIS A 121 -2.32 4.61 -14.03
C HIS A 121 -1.83 3.17 -13.86
N LEU A 122 -2.09 2.27 -14.82
CA LEU A 122 -1.70 0.86 -14.69
C LEU A 122 -0.29 0.56 -15.22
N GLY A 123 0.16 1.30 -16.23
CA GLY A 123 1.50 1.12 -16.80
C GLY A 123 1.78 -0.28 -17.36
N ILE A 124 0.75 -0.97 -17.87
CA ILE A 124 0.82 -2.34 -18.45
C ILE A 124 1.26 -2.38 -19.92
N GLY A 125 1.60 -1.23 -20.51
CA GLY A 125 2.26 -1.17 -21.83
C GLY A 125 1.42 -1.60 -23.04
N THR A 126 0.10 -1.71 -22.91
CA THR A 126 -0.79 -2.03 -24.04
C THR A 126 -1.05 -0.79 -24.90
N ASN A 127 -0.94 -0.90 -26.23
CA ASN A 127 -1.22 0.22 -27.13
C ASN A 127 -2.65 0.79 -27.02
N SER A 128 -3.62 -0.03 -26.62
CA SER A 128 -5.02 0.39 -26.54
C SER A 128 -5.38 1.16 -25.27
N HIS A 129 -4.59 1.04 -24.19
CA HIS A 129 -4.94 1.55 -22.86
C HIS A 129 -6.36 1.16 -22.41
N TYR A 130 -6.85 -0.02 -22.84
CA TYR A 130 -8.23 -0.43 -22.59
C TYR A 130 -8.55 -0.44 -21.08
N LEU A 131 -7.68 -1.03 -20.26
CA LEU A 131 -7.91 -1.09 -18.81
C LEU A 131 -7.84 0.30 -18.14
N ASP A 132 -6.91 1.17 -18.53
CA ASP A 132 -6.87 2.56 -18.02
C ASP A 132 -8.19 3.31 -18.37
N LYS A 133 -8.70 3.14 -19.60
CA LYS A 133 -9.96 3.76 -20.06
C LYS A 133 -11.18 3.27 -19.28
N HIS A 134 -11.23 1.98 -19.01
CA HIS A 134 -12.38 1.30 -18.41
C HIS A 134 -12.29 1.15 -16.89
N SER A 135 -11.32 1.79 -16.24
CA SER A 135 -11.19 1.79 -14.79
C SER A 135 -11.12 3.18 -14.17
N ILE A 136 -11.32 3.23 -12.85
CA ILE A 136 -11.16 4.42 -12.02
C ILE A 136 -10.03 4.14 -11.04
N GLY A 137 -8.97 4.95 -11.07
CA GLY A 137 -7.87 4.84 -10.12
C GLY A 137 -8.14 5.64 -8.83
N ILE A 138 -7.87 5.03 -7.67
CA ILE A 138 -7.77 5.69 -6.36
C ILE A 138 -6.35 5.51 -5.85
N GLU A 139 -5.70 6.60 -5.45
CA GLU A 139 -4.42 6.58 -4.75
C GLU A 139 -4.63 6.84 -3.26
N LEU A 140 -3.97 6.09 -2.40
CA LEU A 140 -3.81 6.44 -0.99
C LEU A 140 -2.42 7.07 -0.81
N ASP A 141 -2.34 8.27 -0.23
CA ASP A 141 -1.06 8.88 0.14
C ASP A 141 -0.32 7.97 1.14
N ASN A 142 0.83 7.44 0.74
CA ASN A 142 1.58 6.45 1.49
C ASN A 142 3.02 6.29 0.96
N TRP A 143 3.98 6.10 1.87
CA TRP A 143 5.38 5.79 1.57
C TRP A 143 5.60 4.42 0.93
N GLY A 144 4.63 3.51 1.02
CA GLY A 144 4.70 2.15 0.51
C GLY A 144 5.65 1.27 1.32
N GLY A 145 6.43 0.44 0.62
CA GLY A 145 7.38 -0.49 1.23
C GLY A 145 8.55 0.22 1.91
N LEU A 146 8.87 -0.19 3.13
CA LEU A 146 9.89 0.40 3.99
C LEU A 146 10.98 -0.61 4.35
N THR A 147 12.20 -0.11 4.49
CA THR A 147 13.35 -0.86 5.00
C THR A 147 13.57 -0.54 6.46
N LYS A 148 13.49 -1.54 7.35
CA LYS A 148 13.92 -1.40 8.74
C LYS A 148 15.45 -1.31 8.81
N GLY A 149 15.97 -0.34 9.56
CA GLY A 149 17.42 -0.21 9.76
C GLY A 149 18.02 -1.35 10.58
N SER A 150 19.33 -1.55 10.45
CA SER A 150 20.05 -2.66 11.09
C SER A 150 21.23 -2.23 11.96
N GLY A 151 21.45 -0.93 12.17
CA GLY A 151 22.68 -0.44 12.82
C GLY A 151 23.89 -0.43 11.88
N SER A 152 23.69 -0.70 10.58
CA SER A 152 24.76 -0.86 9.58
C SER A 152 24.41 -0.20 8.25
N LEU A 153 25.36 -0.22 7.32
CA LEU A 153 25.19 0.36 5.99
C LEU A 153 24.19 -0.45 5.16
N LYS A 154 23.28 0.25 4.47
CA LYS A 154 22.35 -0.32 3.49
C LYS A 154 22.33 0.48 2.19
N PHE A 155 22.00 -0.19 1.10
CA PHE A 155 21.85 0.42 -0.21
C PHE A 155 20.43 0.96 -0.41
N PHE A 156 20.34 2.18 -0.91
CA PHE A 156 19.10 2.87 -1.23
C PHE A 156 19.14 3.41 -2.66
N LYS A 157 17.97 3.55 -3.29
CA LYS A 157 17.85 4.04 -4.66
C LYS A 157 18.33 5.49 -4.75
N THR A 158 18.92 5.83 -5.89
CA THR A 158 19.15 7.22 -6.31
C THR A 158 18.27 7.51 -7.54
N LYS A 159 18.21 8.76 -8.00
CA LYS A 159 17.58 9.08 -9.31
C LYS A 159 18.24 8.34 -10.50
N LYS A 160 19.47 7.84 -10.33
CA LYS A 160 20.25 7.11 -11.34
C LYS A 160 20.41 5.62 -11.00
N TYR A 161 19.55 5.05 -10.14
CA TYR A 161 19.65 3.63 -9.74
C TYR A 161 19.57 2.66 -10.92
N LYS A 162 18.79 3.01 -11.97
CA LYS A 162 18.72 2.25 -13.23
C LYS A 162 20.04 2.23 -14.01
N LEU A 163 20.98 3.12 -13.71
CA LEU A 163 22.35 3.13 -14.23
C LEU A 163 23.34 2.44 -13.25
N GLY A 164 22.83 1.64 -12.31
CA GLY A 164 23.62 0.96 -11.28
C GLY A 164 24.10 1.86 -10.15
N LYS A 165 23.59 3.10 -10.03
CA LYS A 165 24.03 4.04 -8.98
C LYS A 165 23.16 3.96 -7.73
N TRP A 166 23.72 3.40 -6.67
CA TRP A 166 23.07 3.27 -5.36
C TRP A 166 23.68 4.25 -4.34
N ASN A 167 22.88 4.64 -3.36
CA ASN A 167 23.35 5.40 -2.19
C ASN A 167 23.60 4.42 -1.04
N LEU A 168 24.80 4.45 -0.45
CA LEU A 168 25.12 3.67 0.74
C LEU A 168 24.97 4.55 1.98
N LYS A 169 24.07 4.18 2.90
CA LYS A 169 23.75 5.00 4.07
C LYS A 169 23.74 4.16 5.33
N GLY A 170 24.29 4.69 6.42
CA GLY A 170 24.17 4.10 7.76
C GLY A 170 22.73 4.13 8.25
N THR A 171 22.28 3.05 8.88
CA THR A 171 20.89 2.90 9.33
C THR A 171 20.82 2.60 10.82
N ASP A 172 19.80 3.10 11.50
CA ASP A 172 19.54 2.88 12.92
C ASP A 172 18.49 1.76 13.08
N THR A 173 18.69 0.85 14.05
CA THR A 173 17.81 -0.32 14.28
C THR A 173 16.36 0.04 14.61
N ASN A 174 16.12 1.25 15.12
CA ASN A 174 14.82 1.75 15.55
C ASN A 174 14.13 2.62 14.49
N LYS A 175 14.70 2.75 13.28
CA LYS A 175 14.15 3.60 12.22
C LYS A 175 13.73 2.80 10.99
N TYR A 176 12.78 3.36 10.27
CA TYR A 176 12.34 2.89 8.96
C TYR A 176 12.78 3.87 7.88
N TYR A 177 13.07 3.33 6.71
CA TYR A 177 13.61 4.09 5.59
C TYR A 177 12.79 3.82 4.34
N ASN A 178 12.45 4.88 3.60
CA ASN A 178 11.89 4.75 2.26
C ASN A 178 12.94 4.25 1.26
N ASP A 179 12.49 3.98 0.04
CA ASP A 179 13.31 3.49 -1.07
C ASP A 179 14.55 4.33 -1.39
N TYR A 180 14.55 5.62 -1.03
CA TYR A 180 15.64 6.58 -1.27
C TYR A 180 16.50 6.84 -0.02
N GLY A 181 16.25 6.13 1.08
CA GLY A 181 16.99 6.23 2.33
C GLY A 181 16.58 7.42 3.20
N GLY A 182 15.44 8.07 2.91
CA GLY A 182 14.81 9.02 3.82
C GLY A 182 14.22 8.29 5.02
N VAL A 183 14.38 8.84 6.22
CA VAL A 183 13.75 8.28 7.43
C VAL A 183 12.26 8.55 7.36
N VAL A 184 11.46 7.53 7.67
CA VAL A 184 10.00 7.61 7.74
C VAL A 184 9.56 7.31 9.16
N ASP A 185 8.76 8.20 9.73
CA ASP A 185 8.20 8.10 11.08
C ASP A 185 6.67 8.08 10.97
N THR A 186 6.11 6.88 10.89
CA THR A 186 4.69 6.62 10.65
C THR A 186 4.32 5.26 11.24
N PRO A 187 3.04 4.99 11.57
CA PRO A 187 2.61 3.65 11.95
C PRO A 187 2.98 2.61 10.89
N ILE A 188 3.45 1.44 11.32
CA ILE A 188 4.00 0.41 10.44
C ILE A 188 3.07 -0.81 10.40
N GLN A 189 2.81 -1.31 9.19
CA GLN A 189 2.27 -2.64 8.98
C GLN A 189 3.43 -3.62 8.75
N TYR A 190 3.50 -4.67 9.58
CA TYR A 190 4.50 -5.73 9.46
C TYR A 190 3.87 -6.98 8.83
N TYR A 191 4.57 -7.57 7.85
CA TYR A 191 4.22 -8.82 7.20
C TYR A 191 5.34 -9.83 7.45
N PRO A 192 5.18 -10.81 8.37
CA PRO A 192 6.21 -11.79 8.69
C PRO A 192 6.70 -12.58 7.48
N GLU A 193 5.79 -12.96 6.58
CA GLU A 193 6.09 -13.68 5.33
C GLU A 193 6.51 -12.74 4.19
N GLY A 194 6.53 -11.43 4.44
CA GLY A 194 6.74 -10.41 3.44
C GLY A 194 5.56 -10.22 2.48
N PHE A 195 5.61 -9.14 1.72
CA PHE A 195 4.73 -8.84 0.61
C PHE A 195 5.52 -8.07 -0.46
N ARG A 196 5.58 -8.63 -1.67
CA ARG A 196 6.21 -7.98 -2.84
C ARG A 196 7.63 -7.44 -2.58
N GLY A 197 8.43 -8.20 -1.83
CA GLY A 197 9.83 -7.87 -1.52
C GLY A 197 10.04 -6.99 -0.29
N TYR A 198 8.98 -6.62 0.43
CA TYR A 198 9.06 -5.83 1.65
C TYR A 198 8.43 -6.56 2.83
N TYR A 199 8.95 -6.33 4.03
CA TYR A 199 8.37 -6.85 5.28
C TYR A 199 7.61 -5.76 6.04
N TYR A 200 7.89 -4.50 5.76
CA TYR A 200 7.31 -3.36 6.47
C TYR A 200 6.73 -2.40 5.44
N PHE A 201 5.54 -1.89 5.73
CA PHE A 201 4.88 -0.85 4.95
C PHE A 201 4.43 0.27 5.89
N GLU A 202 4.29 1.48 5.36
CA GLU A 202 3.48 2.47 6.08
C GLU A 202 2.02 2.00 6.16
N LYS A 203 1.48 1.96 7.37
CA LYS A 203 0.09 1.58 7.61
C LYS A 203 -0.86 2.68 7.09
N TYR A 204 -1.85 2.32 6.26
CA TYR A 204 -2.99 3.18 5.91
C TYR A 204 -3.76 3.60 7.17
N THR A 205 -4.21 4.86 7.21
CA THR A 205 -5.05 5.30 8.32
C THR A 205 -6.47 4.76 8.18
N GLU A 206 -7.18 4.65 9.31
CA GLU A 206 -8.60 4.33 9.31
C GLU A 206 -9.41 5.34 8.46
N LYS A 207 -9.06 6.63 8.51
CA LYS A 207 -9.73 7.68 7.73
C LYS A 207 -9.53 7.52 6.22
N GLN A 208 -8.34 7.10 5.79
CA GLN A 208 -8.09 6.73 4.40
C GLN A 208 -8.97 5.56 3.98
N ILE A 209 -8.94 4.45 4.74
CA ILE A 209 -9.69 3.24 4.44
C ILE A 209 -11.21 3.52 4.40
N ARG A 210 -11.73 4.30 5.35
CA ARG A 210 -13.13 4.74 5.39
C ARG A 210 -13.49 5.50 4.12
N THR A 211 -12.68 6.48 3.72
CA THR A 211 -12.93 7.28 2.53
C THR A 211 -12.88 6.45 1.25
N VAL A 212 -11.97 5.47 1.17
CA VAL A 212 -11.94 4.50 0.07
C VAL A 212 -13.25 3.71 0.04
N GLY A 213 -13.71 3.17 1.16
CA GLY A 213 -15.00 2.47 1.25
C GLY A 213 -16.18 3.33 0.79
N GLU A 214 -16.25 4.59 1.24
CA GLU A 214 -17.28 5.55 0.83
C GLU A 214 -17.22 5.84 -0.69
N LEU A 215 -16.02 5.94 -1.28
CA LEU A 215 -15.82 6.12 -2.73
C LEU A 215 -16.23 4.88 -3.53
N LEU A 216 -15.91 3.67 -3.04
CA LEU A 216 -16.29 2.42 -3.66
C LEU A 216 -17.81 2.28 -3.73
N LEU A 217 -18.51 2.57 -2.63
CA LEU A 217 -19.98 2.60 -2.59
C LEU A 217 -20.56 3.66 -3.54
N LEU A 218 -19.97 4.86 -3.59
CA LEU A 218 -20.38 5.91 -4.54
C LEU A 218 -20.28 5.45 -6.00
N TRP A 219 -19.20 4.78 -6.38
CA TRP A 219 -18.99 4.35 -7.76
C TRP A 219 -19.67 3.04 -8.12
N ARG A 220 -19.96 2.16 -7.15
CA ARG A 220 -20.95 1.10 -7.31
C ARG A 220 -22.29 1.70 -7.72
N ASP A 221 -22.81 2.67 -6.97
CA ASP A 221 -24.12 3.27 -7.25
C ASP A 221 -24.14 4.04 -8.57
N ARG A 222 -23.04 4.73 -8.90
CA ARG A 222 -22.94 5.54 -10.12
C ARG A 222 -22.74 4.72 -11.39
N TYR A 223 -21.94 3.64 -11.33
CA TYR A 223 -21.48 2.90 -12.51
C TYR A 223 -21.90 1.44 -12.54
N GLY A 224 -22.51 0.91 -11.48
CA GLY A 224 -22.86 -0.51 -11.36
C GLY A 224 -21.66 -1.44 -11.21
N ILE A 225 -20.52 -0.94 -10.72
CA ILE A 225 -19.30 -1.74 -10.53
C ILE A 225 -19.49 -2.66 -9.31
N PRO A 226 -19.37 -4.00 -9.45
CA PRO A 226 -19.51 -4.91 -8.32
C PRO A 226 -18.44 -4.69 -7.26
N LEU A 227 -18.81 -4.81 -5.98
CA LEU A 227 -17.90 -4.71 -4.83
C LEU A 227 -17.56 -6.08 -4.22
N THR A 228 -17.86 -7.18 -4.92
CA THR A 228 -17.49 -8.53 -4.49
C THR A 228 -15.99 -8.60 -4.18
N PHE A 229 -15.65 -9.12 -3.01
CA PHE A 229 -14.25 -9.27 -2.61
C PHE A 229 -13.57 -10.31 -3.52
N ASN A 230 -12.53 -9.90 -4.23
CA ASN A 230 -11.71 -10.79 -5.06
C ASN A 230 -10.50 -11.26 -4.23
N GLU A 231 -10.47 -12.54 -3.85
CA GLU A 231 -9.40 -13.11 -3.01
C GLU A 231 -8.00 -12.97 -3.63
N ASP A 232 -7.90 -12.88 -4.96
CA ASP A 232 -6.67 -12.70 -5.70
C ASP A 232 -6.31 -11.23 -6.00
N MET A 233 -7.05 -10.23 -5.46
CA MET A 233 -6.80 -8.82 -5.77
C MET A 233 -5.46 -8.28 -5.26
N PHE A 234 -4.77 -9.00 -4.36
CA PHE A 234 -3.41 -8.67 -3.92
C PHE A 234 -2.34 -9.52 -4.62
N GLU A 235 -2.77 -10.37 -5.56
CA GLU A 235 -1.93 -11.16 -6.44
C GLU A 235 -2.05 -10.71 -7.89
N PHE A 236 -1.12 -11.13 -8.76
CA PHE A 236 -1.30 -10.92 -10.20
C PHE A 236 -2.49 -11.75 -10.68
N SER A 237 -3.50 -11.10 -11.27
CA SER A 237 -4.81 -11.69 -11.54
C SER A 237 -5.12 -11.66 -13.04
N SER A 238 -5.46 -12.82 -13.61
CA SER A 238 -5.98 -12.90 -14.98
C SER A 238 -7.33 -12.19 -15.10
N ASP A 239 -8.19 -12.29 -14.09
CA ASP A 239 -9.50 -11.65 -14.06
C ASP A 239 -9.37 -10.12 -14.14
N ALA A 240 -8.41 -9.54 -13.41
CA ALA A 240 -8.11 -8.12 -13.48
C ALA A 240 -7.63 -7.73 -14.90
N ILE A 241 -6.68 -8.49 -15.46
CA ILE A 241 -6.08 -8.26 -16.78
C ILE A 241 -7.10 -8.40 -17.91
N ASP A 242 -8.05 -9.33 -17.79
CA ASP A 242 -9.11 -9.56 -18.78
C ASP A 242 -10.25 -8.54 -18.66
N GLY A 243 -10.17 -7.62 -17.69
CA GLY A 243 -11.12 -6.53 -17.52
C GLY A 243 -12.41 -6.94 -16.81
N LYS A 244 -12.38 -8.00 -15.98
CA LYS A 244 -13.53 -8.43 -15.17
C LYS A 244 -13.99 -7.26 -14.28
N PRO A 245 -15.30 -6.91 -14.31
CA PRO A 245 -15.82 -5.85 -13.46
C PRO A 245 -15.59 -6.13 -11.98
N GLY A 246 -15.13 -5.14 -11.23
CA GLY A 246 -14.84 -5.30 -9.81
C GLY A 246 -13.81 -4.32 -9.25
N VAL A 247 -13.47 -4.52 -7.99
CA VAL A 247 -12.39 -3.79 -7.31
C VAL A 247 -11.11 -4.62 -7.37
N TRP A 248 -10.01 -3.97 -7.76
CA TRP A 248 -8.69 -4.57 -7.92
C TRP A 248 -7.63 -3.68 -7.28
N THR A 249 -6.39 -4.17 -7.17
CA THR A 249 -5.25 -3.33 -6.79
C THR A 249 -4.23 -3.27 -7.92
N HIS A 250 -3.29 -2.35 -7.86
CA HIS A 250 -2.30 -2.22 -8.94
C HIS A 250 -1.37 -3.44 -9.07
N VAL A 251 -1.13 -4.20 -7.99
CA VAL A 251 -0.43 -5.49 -8.08
C VAL A 251 -1.21 -6.56 -8.85
N SER A 252 -2.53 -6.43 -8.99
CA SER A 252 -3.34 -7.29 -9.86
C SER A 252 -2.90 -7.24 -11.32
N PHE A 253 -2.33 -6.11 -11.74
CA PHE A 253 -1.95 -5.87 -13.12
C PHE A 253 -0.44 -6.04 -13.36
N ARG A 254 0.37 -5.96 -12.31
CA ARG A 254 1.83 -5.89 -12.43
C ARG A 254 2.57 -6.63 -11.32
N LYS A 255 3.33 -7.65 -11.72
CA LYS A 255 4.16 -8.46 -10.82
C LYS A 255 5.31 -7.70 -10.16
N ASP A 256 5.78 -6.62 -10.79
CA ASP A 256 6.90 -5.80 -10.30
C ASP A 256 6.47 -4.67 -9.35
N LYS A 257 5.18 -4.58 -9.05
CA LYS A 257 4.60 -3.56 -8.17
C LYS A 257 4.34 -4.12 -6.77
N SER A 258 4.22 -3.22 -5.81
CA SER A 258 3.90 -3.52 -4.41
C SER A 258 2.74 -2.70 -3.86
N ASP A 259 2.08 -1.91 -4.72
CA ASP A 259 0.94 -1.08 -4.40
C ASP A 259 -0.33 -1.71 -4.99
N CYS A 260 -1.45 -1.85 -4.29
CA CYS A 260 -1.75 -1.57 -2.89
C CYS A 260 -1.40 -2.79 -2.00
N HIS A 261 -0.94 -2.58 -0.76
CA HIS A 261 -0.58 -3.70 0.12
C HIS A 261 -1.79 -4.26 0.91
N PRO A 262 -1.83 -5.56 1.24
CA PRO A 262 -2.97 -6.24 1.88
C PRO A 262 -3.04 -5.92 3.37
N GLN A 263 -3.29 -4.66 3.73
CA GLN A 263 -3.46 -4.30 5.14
C GLN A 263 -4.74 -4.96 5.68
N PRO A 264 -4.72 -5.60 6.86
CA PRO A 264 -5.89 -6.28 7.43
C PRO A 264 -7.14 -5.40 7.48
N GLU A 265 -7.03 -4.16 7.95
CA GLU A 265 -8.19 -3.25 8.04
C GLU A 265 -8.77 -2.87 6.67
N LEU A 266 -7.93 -2.81 5.62
CA LEU A 266 -8.40 -2.59 4.24
C LEU A 266 -9.17 -3.82 3.74
N ILE A 267 -8.67 -5.02 4.01
CA ILE A 267 -9.34 -6.28 3.65
C ILE A 267 -10.68 -6.40 4.37
N ASP A 268 -10.71 -6.11 5.67
CA ASP A 268 -11.92 -6.15 6.48
C ASP A 268 -12.98 -5.18 5.94
N MET A 269 -12.58 -3.96 5.56
CA MET A 269 -13.46 -3.00 4.91
C MET A 269 -13.99 -3.53 3.58
N LEU A 270 -13.13 -4.03 2.69
CA LEU A 270 -13.53 -4.57 1.38
C LEU A 270 -14.49 -5.76 1.52
N LYS A 271 -14.25 -6.66 2.49
CA LYS A 271 -15.13 -7.80 2.80
C LYS A 271 -16.46 -7.36 3.41
N THR A 272 -16.51 -6.20 4.06
CA THR A 272 -17.75 -5.67 4.66
C THR A 272 -18.63 -5.03 3.60
N ILE A 273 -18.08 -4.11 2.79
CA ILE A 273 -18.86 -3.31 1.83
C ILE A 273 -19.50 -4.13 0.70
N GLN A 274 -19.05 -5.36 0.46
CA GLN A 274 -19.68 -6.25 -0.53
C GLN A 274 -21.12 -6.65 -0.13
N ASN A 275 -21.46 -6.51 1.16
CA ASN A 275 -22.78 -6.83 1.73
C ASN A 275 -23.61 -5.58 2.10
N LEU A 276 -23.06 -4.38 1.89
CA LEU A 276 -23.77 -3.10 1.99
C LEU A 276 -24.31 -2.70 0.62
#